data_AF-A0A1J7HL36-F1
#
_entry.id   AF-A0A1J7HL36-F1
#
_cell.length_a   1.000
_cell.length_b   1.000
_cell.length_c   1.000
_cell.angle_alpha   90.00
_cell.angle_beta   90.00
_cell.angle_gamma   90.00
#
_symmetry.space_group_name_H-M   'P 1'
#
loop_
_entity.id
_entity.type
_entity.pdbx_description
1 polymer ?
#
loop_
_entity_poly.entity_id
_entity_poly.type
_entity_poly.pdbx_seq_one_letter_code
_entity_poly.pdbx_strand_id
1 'polypeptide(L)'
;MKTPRAITILSFIILLSSSEAKVSISCPKVIQEIAPCSDFILKSNDPSQACCNGVKTLSDEAKSQKDRTDICQCLKQGLSGIGKYDPKRIPQLPKACGVSITLPPIDQNTDCSK
;
A
#
# COMPACT_ATOMS: atom_id res chain seq x y z
N MET A 1 65.13 27.83 6.30
CA MET A 1 64.89 26.38 6.49
C MET A 1 63.51 26.18 7.13
N LYS A 2 62.65 25.37 6.46
CA LYS A 2 61.48 24.60 6.97
C LYS A 2 60.42 25.32 7.82
N THR A 3 59.11 25.27 7.58
CA THR A 3 58.20 24.68 6.57
C THR A 3 56.80 25.13 7.03
N PRO A 4 55.88 25.58 6.16
CA PRO A 4 54.50 25.84 6.56
C PRO A 4 53.76 24.49 6.62
N ARG A 5 53.27 24.08 7.79
CA ARG A 5 52.35 22.96 7.88
C ARG A 5 50.93 23.50 7.85
N ALA A 6 50.44 23.59 6.62
CA ALA A 6 49.01 23.62 6.31
C ALA A 6 48.31 22.60 7.20
N ILE A 7 47.48 23.08 8.13
CA ILE A 7 46.57 22.25 8.91
C ILE A 7 45.44 21.93 7.94
N THR A 8 45.62 20.83 7.22
CA THR A 8 44.60 20.22 6.36
C THR A 8 43.41 19.88 7.24
N ILE A 9 42.33 20.66 7.10
CA ILE A 9 41.03 20.37 7.68
C ILE A 9 40.55 19.09 6.99
N LEU A 10 40.75 17.94 7.62
CA LEU A 10 40.12 16.68 7.21
C LEU A 10 38.62 16.78 7.51
N SER A 11 37.88 17.32 6.55
CA SER A 11 36.42 17.24 6.51
C SER A 11 36.03 15.77 6.33
N PHE A 12 35.68 15.11 7.43
CA PHE A 12 34.96 13.84 7.41
C PHE A 12 33.57 14.11 6.82
N ILE A 13 33.42 13.86 5.52
CA ILE A 13 32.10 13.78 4.88
C ILE A 13 31.43 12.54 5.47
N ILE A 14 30.55 12.75 6.45
CA ILE A 14 29.64 11.72 6.94
C ILE A 14 28.70 11.41 5.77
N LEU A 15 28.95 10.28 5.11
CA LEU A 15 28.00 9.68 4.18
C LEU A 15 26.76 9.30 5.00
N LEU A 16 25.79 10.21 5.04
CA LEU A 16 24.42 9.90 5.42
C LEU A 16 23.88 8.95 4.34
N SER A 17 24.20 7.66 4.46
CA SER A 17 23.44 6.62 3.80
C SER A 17 22.07 6.61 4.46
N SER A 18 21.16 7.45 3.96
CA SER A 18 19.73 7.26 4.16
C SER A 18 19.36 5.97 3.44
N SER A 19 19.58 4.84 4.13
CA SER A 19 18.81 3.64 3.86
C SER A 19 17.37 4.04 4.12
N GLU A 20 16.66 4.45 3.07
CA GLU A 20 15.21 4.43 3.01
C GLU A 20 14.82 3.00 3.40
N ALA A 21 14.55 2.78 4.69
CA ALA A 21 13.99 1.53 5.17
C ALA A 21 12.62 1.44 4.50
N LYS A 22 12.58 0.75 3.37
CA LYS A 22 11.33 0.49 2.64
C LYS A 22 10.47 -0.33 3.59
N VAL A 23 9.55 0.34 4.29
CA VAL A 23 8.58 -0.32 5.15
C VAL A 23 7.79 -1.25 4.23
N SER A 24 8.03 -2.55 4.37
CA SER A 24 7.30 -3.55 3.60
C SER A 24 5.82 -3.43 3.95
N ILE A 25 4.95 -3.43 2.93
CA ILE A 25 3.51 -3.49 3.16
C ILE A 25 3.19 -4.77 3.93
N SER A 26 2.45 -4.62 5.03
CA SER A 26 2.08 -5.69 5.95
C SER A 26 0.62 -6.07 5.75
N CYS A 27 0.33 -7.36 5.53
CA CYS A 27 -1.05 -7.82 5.31
C CYS A 27 -2.02 -7.45 6.45
N PRO A 28 -1.67 -7.62 7.75
CA PRO A 28 -2.50 -7.12 8.85
C PRO A 28 -2.93 -5.66 8.69
N LYS A 29 -2.01 -4.79 8.23
CA LYS A 29 -2.32 -3.39 7.95
C LYS A 29 -3.32 -3.27 6.79
N VAL A 30 -3.06 -3.94 5.67
CA VAL A 30 -3.97 -3.93 4.50
C VAL A 30 -5.39 -4.35 4.89
N ILE A 31 -5.52 -5.38 5.72
CA ILE A 31 -6.83 -5.86 6.18
C ILE A 31 -7.48 -4.86 7.14
N GLN A 32 -6.70 -4.25 8.04
CA GLN A 32 -7.21 -3.21 8.93
C GLN A 32 -7.78 -2.01 8.16
N GLU A 33 -7.09 -1.55 7.12
CA GLU A 33 -7.55 -0.43 6.28
C GLU A 33 -8.83 -0.78 5.49
N ILE A 34 -9.01 -2.04 5.07
CA ILE A 34 -10.19 -2.48 4.31
C ILE A 34 -11.34 -3.02 5.16
N ALA A 35 -11.14 -3.34 6.44
CA ALA A 35 -12.20 -3.84 7.31
C ALA A 35 -13.48 -2.97 7.31
N PRO A 36 -13.41 -1.62 7.31
CA PRO A 36 -14.60 -0.77 7.23
C PRO A 36 -15.36 -0.84 5.90
N CYS A 37 -14.76 -1.45 4.86
CA CYS A 37 -15.36 -1.62 3.55
C CYS A 37 -16.21 -2.89 3.42
N SER A 38 -16.24 -3.75 4.44
CA SER A 38 -16.95 -5.04 4.41
C SER A 38 -18.41 -4.94 3.93
N ASP A 39 -19.19 -3.98 4.44
CA ASP A 39 -20.56 -3.76 3.99
C ASP A 39 -20.66 -3.40 2.51
N PHE A 40 -19.76 -2.54 2.00
CA PHE A 40 -19.70 -2.24 0.57
C PHE A 40 -19.31 -3.47 -0.24
N ILE A 41 -18.33 -4.25 0.22
CA ILE A 41 -17.88 -5.44 -0.51
C ILE A 41 -18.99 -6.49 -0.55
N LEU A 42 -19.81 -6.60 0.49
CA LEU A 42 -20.86 -7.61 0.57
C LEU A 42 -22.17 -7.19 -0.11
N LYS A 43 -22.64 -5.95 0.09
CA LYS A 43 -24.03 -5.58 -0.28
C LYS A 43 -24.30 -4.09 -0.51
N SER A 44 -23.58 -3.17 0.12
CA SER A 44 -23.89 -1.73 0.10
C SER A 44 -23.40 -1.05 -1.18
N ASN A 45 -24.21 -0.18 -1.78
CA ASN A 45 -23.80 0.58 -2.96
C ASN A 45 -22.83 1.72 -2.65
N ASP A 46 -22.79 2.20 -1.41
CA ASP A 46 -21.99 3.34 -1.01
C ASP A 46 -20.99 2.94 0.10
N PRO A 47 -19.70 3.28 -0.07
CA PRO A 47 -18.69 3.06 0.96
C PRO A 47 -18.85 4.08 2.10
N SER A 48 -18.54 3.67 3.32
CA SER A 48 -18.45 4.59 4.45
C SER A 48 -17.24 5.52 4.30
N GLN A 49 -17.25 6.65 5.01
CA GLN A 49 -16.08 7.55 5.04
C GLN A 49 -14.83 6.83 5.58
N ALA A 50 -15.00 5.97 6.59
CA ALA A 50 -13.90 5.15 7.13
C ALA A 50 -13.33 4.19 6.08
N CYS A 51 -14.19 3.56 5.27
CA CYS A 51 -13.75 2.73 4.15
C CYS A 51 -12.93 3.54 3.15
N CYS A 52 -13.41 4.71 2.73
CA CYS A 52 -12.68 5.53 1.76
C CYS A 52 -11.36 6.07 2.30
N ASN A 53 -11.27 6.38 3.59
CA ASN A 53 -10.00 6.74 4.21
C ASN A 53 -8.99 5.58 4.12
N GLY A 54 -9.41 4.34 4.40
CA GLY A 54 -8.53 3.18 4.27
C GLY A 54 -8.11 2.89 2.83
N VAL A 55 -9.03 3.00 1.87
CA VAL A 55 -8.71 2.88 0.43
C VAL A 55 -7.69 3.94 0.01
N LYS A 56 -7.83 5.18 0.52
CA LYS A 56 -6.87 6.26 0.26
C LYS A 56 -5.50 5.95 0.87
N THR A 57 -5.44 5.48 2.12
CA THR A 57 -4.18 5.05 2.76
C THR A 57 -3.47 4.02 1.89
N LEU A 58 -4.17 2.97 1.46
CA LEU A 58 -3.57 1.93 0.61
C LEU A 58 -3.14 2.44 -0.76
N SER A 59 -3.87 3.41 -1.31
CA SER A 59 -3.47 4.07 -2.55
C SER A 59 -2.17 4.87 -2.39
N ASP A 60 -1.99 5.55 -1.27
CA ASP A 60 -0.76 6.30 -0.98
C ASP A 60 0.44 5.37 -0.76
N GLU A 61 0.21 4.11 -0.35
CA GLU A 61 1.23 3.08 -0.20
C GLU A 61 1.57 2.34 -1.50
N ALA A 62 0.65 2.30 -2.46
CA ALA A 62 0.76 1.56 -3.73
C ALA A 62 1.72 2.20 -4.77
N LYS A 63 2.86 2.71 -4.33
CA LYS A 63 3.79 3.54 -5.13
C LYS A 63 4.54 2.73 -6.19
N SER A 64 4.88 1.48 -5.90
CA SER A 64 5.60 0.59 -6.82
C SER A 64 4.78 -0.64 -7.23
N GLN A 65 5.23 -1.34 -8.28
CA GLN A 65 4.61 -2.61 -8.69
C GLN A 65 4.65 -3.65 -7.57
N LYS A 66 5.74 -3.67 -6.80
CA LYS A 66 5.87 -4.56 -5.64
C LYS A 66 4.81 -4.24 -4.59
N ASP A 67 4.62 -2.97 -4.27
CA ASP A 67 3.62 -2.55 -3.28
C ASP A 67 2.20 -2.94 -3.71
N ARG A 68 1.85 -2.72 -4.98
CA ARG A 68 0.57 -3.16 -5.56
C ARG A 68 0.37 -4.67 -5.51
N THR A 69 1.43 -5.42 -5.83
CA THR A 69 1.43 -6.89 -5.77
C THR A 69 1.18 -7.36 -4.34
N ASP A 70 1.91 -6.79 -3.37
CA ASP A 70 1.79 -7.13 -1.95
C ASP A 70 0.38 -6.80 -1.43
N ILE A 71 -0.17 -5.61 -1.73
CA ILE A 71 -1.55 -5.23 -1.38
C ILE A 71 -2.54 -6.24 -1.98
N CYS A 72 -2.44 -6.55 -3.27
CA CYS A 72 -3.34 -7.50 -3.93
C CYS A 72 -3.30 -8.89 -3.26
N GLN A 73 -2.11 -9.40 -2.96
CA GLN A 73 -1.94 -10.70 -2.29
C GLN A 73 -2.56 -10.68 -0.90
N CYS A 74 -2.36 -9.62 -0.14
CA CYS A 74 -2.97 -9.46 1.18
C CYS A 74 -4.51 -9.42 1.09
N LEU A 75 -5.08 -8.65 0.16
CA LEU A 75 -6.53 -8.60 -0.07
C LEU A 75 -7.09 -9.98 -0.45
N LYS A 76 -6.41 -10.70 -1.34
CA LYS A 76 -6.79 -12.06 -1.74
C LYS A 76 -6.87 -13.02 -0.55
N GLN A 77 -5.91 -12.92 0.37
CA GLN A 77 -5.92 -13.74 1.59
C GLN A 77 -7.01 -13.29 2.57
N GLY A 78 -7.11 -12.01 2.89
CA GLY A 78 -8.03 -11.54 3.92
C GLY A 78 -9.51 -11.56 3.52
N LEU A 79 -9.82 -11.33 2.25
CA LEU A 79 -11.20 -11.37 1.77
C LEU A 79 -11.76 -12.80 1.67
N SER A 80 -10.92 -13.83 1.74
CA SER A 80 -11.40 -15.22 1.80
C SER A 80 -12.28 -15.50 3.03
N GLY A 81 -12.15 -14.72 4.10
CA GLY A 81 -12.87 -14.89 5.36
C GLY A 81 -14.15 -14.06 5.52
N ILE A 82 -14.47 -13.14 4.61
CA ILE A 82 -15.60 -12.20 4.79
C ILE A 82 -16.95 -12.73 4.29
N GLY A 83 -16.97 -13.93 3.70
CA GLY A 83 -18.15 -14.53 3.09
C GLY A 83 -18.17 -14.40 1.56
N LYS A 84 -19.33 -14.70 0.94
CA LYS A 84 -19.48 -14.63 -0.51
C LYS A 84 -19.72 -13.18 -0.95
N TYR A 85 -18.89 -12.69 -1.86
CA TYR A 85 -19.03 -11.37 -2.48
C TYR A 85 -18.79 -11.46 -3.99
N ASP A 86 -19.18 -10.42 -4.74
CA ASP A 86 -18.82 -10.28 -6.15
C ASP A 86 -17.40 -9.67 -6.26
N PRO A 87 -16.42 -10.39 -6.83
CA PRO A 87 -15.05 -9.88 -6.99
C PRO A 87 -14.95 -8.54 -7.72
N LYS A 88 -15.94 -8.22 -8.57
CA LYS A 88 -16.01 -6.94 -9.30
C LYS A 88 -16.29 -5.74 -8.41
N ARG A 89 -16.60 -5.93 -7.13
CA ARG A 89 -16.82 -4.82 -6.19
C ARG A 89 -15.51 -4.18 -5.73
N ILE A 90 -14.41 -4.93 -5.71
CA ILE A 90 -13.09 -4.38 -5.35
C ILE A 90 -12.60 -3.30 -6.33
N PRO A 91 -12.63 -3.48 -7.67
CA PRO A 91 -12.29 -2.39 -8.59
C PRO A 91 -13.25 -1.19 -8.56
N GLN A 92 -14.43 -1.33 -7.95
CA GLN A 92 -15.39 -0.23 -7.80
C GLN A 92 -15.08 0.64 -6.57
N LEU A 93 -14.45 0.09 -5.54
CA LEU A 93 -14.11 0.82 -4.30
C LEU A 93 -13.28 2.08 -4.56
N PRO A 94 -12.14 2.04 -5.28
CA PRO A 94 -11.37 3.26 -5.56
C PRO A 94 -12.19 4.33 -6.27
N LYS A 95 -13.00 3.94 -7.26
CA LYS A 95 -13.85 4.86 -8.02
C LYS A 95 -14.91 5.51 -7.15
N ALA A 96 -15.61 4.72 -6.34
CA ALA A 96 -16.61 5.21 -5.40
C ALA A 96 -16.02 6.16 -4.34
N CYS A 97 -14.75 5.96 -3.98
CA CYS A 97 -14.02 6.80 -3.04
C CYS A 97 -13.26 7.99 -3.68
N GLY A 98 -13.35 8.18 -5.01
CA GLY A 98 -12.63 9.25 -5.71
C GLY A 98 -11.10 9.08 -5.71
N VAL A 99 -10.61 7.85 -5.57
CA VAL A 99 -9.19 7.51 -5.50
C VAL A 99 -8.73 6.93 -6.84
N SER A 100 -7.61 7.44 -7.36
CA SER A 100 -7.05 7.03 -8.66
C SER A 100 -6.06 5.88 -8.51
N ILE A 101 -6.54 4.71 -8.07
CA ILE A 101 -5.80 3.44 -8.09
C ILE A 101 -6.60 2.36 -8.80
N THR A 102 -5.90 1.51 -9.56
CA THR A 102 -6.51 0.33 -10.17
C THR A 102 -6.23 -0.89 -9.28
N LEU A 103 -7.29 -1.50 -8.78
CA LEU A 103 -7.25 -2.82 -8.14
C LEU A 103 -7.91 -3.83 -9.08
N PRO A 104 -7.36 -5.04 -9.27
CA PRO A 104 -8.05 -6.08 -10.02
C PRO A 104 -9.27 -6.59 -9.24
N PRO A 105 -10.21 -7.30 -9.88
CA PRO A 105 -11.16 -8.15 -9.17
C PRO A 105 -10.40 -9.11 -8.24
N ILE A 106 -10.84 -9.25 -7.00
CA ILE A 106 -10.17 -10.11 -6.01
C ILE A 106 -11.02 -11.33 -5.70
N ASP A 107 -10.50 -12.50 -6.02
CA ASP A 107 -10.97 -13.81 -5.61
C ASP A 107 -9.77 -14.77 -5.44
N GLN A 108 -10.05 -16.04 -5.15
CA GLN A 108 -9.02 -17.07 -4.93
C GLN A 108 -8.15 -17.37 -6.15
N ASN A 109 -8.59 -17.01 -7.36
CA ASN A 109 -7.90 -17.20 -8.63
C ASN A 109 -7.27 -15.91 -9.18
N THR A 110 -7.45 -14.76 -8.53
CA THR A 110 -6.84 -13.50 -8.96
C THR A 110 -5.32 -13.63 -9.10
N ASP A 111 -4.82 -13.19 -10.25
CA ASP A 111 -3.40 -13.00 -10.54
C ASP A 111 -2.96 -11.62 -10.08
N CYS A 112 -2.20 -11.58 -8.98
CA CYS A 112 -1.67 -10.35 -8.40
C CYS A 112 -0.34 -9.90 -8.99
N SER A 113 0.22 -10.61 -9.98
CA SER A 113 1.50 -10.26 -10.59
C SER A 113 1.40 -9.14 -11.64
N LYS A 114 0.17 -8.70 -11.96
CA LYS A 114 -0.14 -7.77 -13.06
C LYS A 114 -0.59 -6.42 -12.53
#